data_AF-L1Q4H7-F1
#
_entry.id   AF-L1Q4H7-F1
#
_cell.length_a   1.000
_cell.length_b   1.000
_cell.length_c   1.000
_cell.angle_alpha   90.00
_cell.angle_beta   90.00
_cell.angle_gamma   90.00
#
_symmetry.space_group_name_H-M   'P 1'
#
loop_
_entity.id
_entity.type
_entity.pdbx_description
1 polymer ?
#
loop_
_entity_poly.entity_id
_entity_poly.type
_entity_poly.pdbx_seq_one_letter_code
_entity_poly.pdbx_strand_id
1 'polypeptide(L)'
;MTVDLSKLTANELKAELQRREQAQNENREAYKALVNEAIPQIIGKLQTYSEQMAEVKLHTFEALKILLDTKNEVYEVKGDQQSHTFTDKHGNTITYGFRVIDNWDDTVNAGIEKVRDFIASLAKDDDSAKLVTVINRLLKKDAKGNLKASRVLELTRVAKEFDNPAFTDAVTIIAQAYRPQRSAFYIEANTLDEQGKKCN
;
A
#
# COMPACT_ATOMS: atom_id res chain seq x y z
N MET A 1 6.58 -36.96 -40.87
CA MET A 1 6.91 -38.39 -41.11
C MET A 1 7.51 -38.95 -39.83
N THR A 2 6.85 -39.91 -39.20
CA THR A 2 7.38 -40.63 -38.04
C THR A 2 8.38 -41.68 -38.54
N VAL A 3 9.65 -41.52 -38.18
CA VAL A 3 10.71 -42.48 -38.51
C VAL A 3 10.51 -43.72 -37.63
N ASP A 4 10.38 -44.89 -38.26
CA ASP A 4 10.24 -46.18 -37.59
C ASP A 4 11.60 -46.64 -37.03
N LEU A 5 11.77 -46.49 -35.72
CA LEU A 5 13.02 -46.73 -34.98
C LEU A 5 13.42 -48.21 -34.95
N SER A 6 12.51 -49.14 -35.26
CA SER A 6 12.74 -50.58 -35.22
C SER A 6 13.57 -51.13 -36.39
N LYS A 7 13.79 -50.31 -37.43
CA LYS A 7 14.49 -50.70 -38.68
C LYS A 7 15.89 -50.10 -38.86
N LEU A 8 16.39 -49.37 -37.86
CA LEU A 8 17.68 -48.67 -37.91
C LEU A 8 18.79 -49.50 -37.25
N THR A 9 19.98 -49.47 -37.84
CA THR A 9 21.19 -50.06 -37.22
C THR A 9 21.65 -49.23 -36.03
N ALA A 10 22.43 -49.82 -35.11
CA ALA A 10 22.88 -49.14 -33.89
C ALA A 10 23.61 -47.80 -34.15
N ASN A 11 24.34 -47.70 -35.26
CA ASN A 11 25.03 -46.47 -35.67
C ASN A 11 24.05 -45.40 -36.17
N GLU A 12 23.01 -45.78 -36.91
CA GLU A 12 22.01 -44.85 -37.41
C GLU A 12 21.09 -44.35 -36.30
N LEU A 13 20.80 -45.18 -35.29
CA LEU A 13 20.03 -44.79 -34.10
C LEU A 13 20.79 -43.74 -33.25
N LYS A 14 22.11 -43.90 -33.11
CA LYS A 14 22.97 -42.92 -32.43
C LYS A 14 23.04 -41.58 -33.18
N ALA A 15 23.16 -41.62 -34.50
CA ALA A 15 23.16 -40.42 -35.33
C ALA A 15 21.81 -39.67 -35.27
N GLU A 16 20.69 -40.40 -35.24
CA GLU A 16 19.36 -39.80 -35.11
C GLU A 16 19.13 -39.16 -33.72
N LEU A 17 19.60 -39.80 -32.64
CA LEU A 17 19.57 -39.20 -31.30
C LEU A 17 20.40 -37.93 -31.23
N GLN A 18 21.62 -37.94 -31.77
CA GLN A 18 22.49 -36.76 -31.82
C GLN A 18 21.84 -35.62 -32.63
N ARG A 19 21.22 -35.91 -33.77
CA ARG A 19 20.46 -34.89 -34.53
C ARG A 19 19.33 -34.29 -33.71
N ARG A 20 18.58 -35.10 -32.97
CA ARG A 20 17.47 -34.61 -32.12
C ARG A 20 17.96 -33.79 -30.95
N GLU A 21 19.04 -34.19 -30.29
CA GLU A 21 19.67 -33.43 -29.22
C GLU A 21 20.21 -32.09 -29.72
N GLN A 22 20.88 -32.08 -30.88
CA GLN A 22 21.40 -30.87 -31.48
C GLN A 22 20.28 -29.92 -31.92
N ALA A 23 19.22 -30.43 -32.56
CA ALA A 23 18.04 -29.65 -32.91
C ALA A 23 17.33 -29.08 -31.66
N GLN A 24 17.25 -29.84 -30.56
CA GLN A 24 16.72 -29.31 -29.29
C GLN A 24 17.62 -28.22 -28.71
N ASN A 25 18.94 -28.36 -28.78
CA ASN A 25 19.86 -27.36 -28.27
C ASN A 25 19.79 -26.06 -29.10
N GLU A 26 19.73 -26.19 -30.42
CA GLU A 26 19.51 -25.06 -31.34
C GLU A 26 18.18 -24.35 -31.06
N ASN A 27 17.10 -25.10 -30.82
CA ASN A 27 15.81 -24.52 -30.43
C ASN A 27 15.88 -23.77 -29.08
N ARG A 28 16.64 -24.29 -28.09
CA ARG A 28 16.82 -23.61 -26.80
C ARG A 28 17.61 -22.32 -26.95
N GLU A 29 18.67 -22.32 -27.76
CA GLU A 29 19.47 -21.12 -28.02
C GLU A 29 18.69 -20.08 -28.84
N ALA A 30 17.94 -20.51 -29.85
CA ALA A 30 17.04 -19.64 -30.61
C ALA A 30 15.98 -19.00 -29.71
N TYR A 31 15.40 -19.76 -28.78
CA TYR A 31 14.45 -19.23 -27.80
C TYR A 31 15.11 -18.21 -26.87
N LYS A 32 16.30 -18.49 -26.33
CA LYS A 32 17.04 -17.52 -25.50
C LYS A 32 17.36 -16.24 -26.27
N ALA A 33 17.77 -16.35 -27.53
CA ALA A 33 18.00 -15.19 -28.40
C ALA A 33 16.72 -14.37 -28.59
N LEU A 34 15.60 -15.03 -28.87
CA LEU A 34 14.29 -14.37 -28.99
C LEU A 34 13.88 -13.67 -27.68
N VAL A 35 14.09 -14.29 -26.52
CA VAL A 35 13.82 -13.67 -25.22
C VAL A 35 14.70 -12.43 -25.02
N ASN A 36 15.99 -12.52 -25.33
CA ASN A 36 16.93 -11.40 -25.21
C ASN A 36 16.61 -10.25 -26.17
N GLU A 37 15.96 -10.53 -27.31
CA GLU A 37 15.47 -9.50 -28.23
C GLU A 37 14.14 -8.89 -27.76
N ALA A 38 13.19 -9.72 -27.32
CA ALA A 38 11.84 -9.29 -27.00
C ALA A 38 11.73 -8.56 -25.65
N ILE A 39 12.43 -9.03 -24.60
CA ILE A 39 12.31 -8.48 -23.25
C ILE A 39 12.70 -7.01 -23.18
N PRO A 40 13.84 -6.55 -23.76
CA PRO A 40 14.18 -5.13 -23.75
C PRO A 40 13.13 -4.25 -24.44
N GLN A 41 12.52 -4.71 -25.54
CA GLN A 41 11.48 -3.95 -26.22
C GLN A 41 10.19 -3.84 -25.38
N ILE A 42 9.81 -4.91 -24.70
CA ILE A 42 8.65 -4.93 -23.79
C ILE A 42 8.92 -3.99 -22.61
N ILE A 43 10.08 -4.11 -21.97
CA ILE A 43 10.48 -3.24 -20.85
C ILE A 43 10.51 -1.77 -21.29
N GLY A 44 11.11 -1.48 -22.44
CA GLY A 44 11.19 -0.11 -22.97
C GLY A 44 9.80 0.52 -23.14
N LYS A 45 8.83 -0.21 -23.72
CA LYS A 45 7.44 0.27 -23.82
C LYS A 45 6.82 0.55 -22.45
N LEU A 46 7.01 -0.34 -21.48
CA LEU A 46 6.49 -0.17 -20.12
C LEU A 46 7.12 1.04 -19.41
N GLN A 47 8.42 1.27 -19.60
CA GLN A 47 9.12 2.44 -19.06
C GLN A 47 8.58 3.74 -19.67
N THR A 48 8.43 3.79 -21.00
CA THR A 48 7.85 4.95 -21.68
C THR A 48 6.45 5.29 -21.15
N TYR A 49 5.57 4.29 -21.00
CA TYR A 49 4.25 4.54 -20.42
C TYR A 49 4.32 4.97 -18.95
N SER A 50 5.27 4.43 -18.18
CA SER A 50 5.48 4.83 -16.79
C SER A 50 5.91 6.29 -16.66
N GLU A 51 6.82 6.74 -17.52
CA GLU A 51 7.29 8.13 -17.60
C GLU A 51 6.16 9.08 -18.01
N GLN A 52 5.45 8.76 -19.09
CA GLN A 52 4.28 9.53 -19.55
C GLN A 52 3.23 9.63 -18.45
N MET A 53 2.96 8.53 -17.75
CA MET A 53 1.99 8.50 -16.66
C MET A 53 2.45 9.33 -15.45
N ALA A 54 3.76 9.42 -15.19
CA ALA A 54 4.31 10.27 -14.14
C ALA A 54 4.12 11.77 -14.49
N GLU A 55 4.43 12.15 -15.73
CA GLU A 55 4.24 13.50 -16.25
C GLU A 55 2.77 13.93 -16.21
N VAL A 56 1.86 13.09 -16.73
CA VAL A 56 0.41 13.34 -16.69
C VAL A 56 -0.09 13.52 -15.26
N LYS A 57 0.38 12.70 -14.31
CA LYS A 57 0.01 12.84 -12.89
C LYS A 57 0.47 14.17 -12.30
N LEU A 58 1.68 14.61 -12.62
CA LEU A 58 2.21 15.90 -12.16
C LEU A 58 1.37 17.06 -12.70
N HIS A 59 1.18 17.12 -14.02
CA HIS A 59 0.38 18.18 -14.64
C HIS A 59 -1.06 18.21 -14.14
N THR A 60 -1.67 17.04 -13.95
CA THR A 60 -3.04 16.96 -13.40
C THR A 60 -3.07 17.49 -11.97
N PHE A 61 -2.09 17.14 -11.13
CA PHE A 61 -2.01 17.65 -9.77
C PHE A 61 -1.83 19.18 -9.72
N GLU A 62 -0.95 19.73 -10.55
CA GLU A 62 -0.73 21.18 -10.65
C GLU A 62 -1.99 21.93 -11.08
N ALA A 63 -2.71 21.42 -12.10
CA ALA A 63 -3.97 22.00 -12.55
C ALA A 63 -5.03 22.00 -11.43
N LEU A 64 -5.17 20.89 -10.70
CA LEU A 64 -6.13 20.78 -9.59
C LEU A 64 -5.74 21.64 -8.38
N LYS A 65 -4.44 21.83 -8.16
CA LYS A 65 -3.92 22.76 -7.14
C LYS A 65 -4.27 24.19 -7.49
N ILE A 66 -4.07 24.62 -8.73
CA ILE A 66 -4.47 25.96 -9.20
C ILE A 66 -5.97 26.17 -8.98
N LEU A 67 -6.81 25.21 -9.36
CA LEU A 67 -8.26 25.29 -9.12
C LEU A 67 -8.62 25.43 -7.63
N LEU A 68 -7.92 24.70 -6.76
CA LEU A 68 -8.13 24.79 -5.32
C LEU A 68 -7.70 26.16 -4.78
N ASP A 69 -6.52 26.65 -5.18
CA ASP A 69 -5.97 27.92 -4.73
C ASP A 69 -6.89 29.07 -5.17
N THR A 70 -7.35 29.07 -6.42
CA THR A 70 -8.36 30.02 -6.92
C THR A 70 -9.67 29.93 -6.16
N LYS A 71 -10.17 28.72 -5.87
CA LYS A 71 -11.39 28.55 -5.06
C LYS A 71 -11.19 29.15 -3.66
N ASN A 72 -10.05 28.88 -3.02
CA ASN A 72 -9.78 29.38 -1.68
C ASN A 72 -9.66 30.91 -1.65
N GLU A 73 -9.07 31.50 -2.69
CA GLU A 73 -8.99 32.95 -2.86
C GLU A 73 -10.39 33.58 -3.05
N VAL A 74 -11.19 33.06 -3.98
CA VAL A 74 -12.53 33.60 -4.29
C VAL A 74 -13.50 33.50 -3.11
N TYR A 75 -13.40 32.43 -2.32
CA TYR A 75 -14.31 32.17 -1.20
C TYR A 75 -13.71 32.48 0.17
N GLU A 76 -12.49 33.02 0.23
CA GLU A 76 -11.76 33.38 1.46
C GLU A 76 -11.68 32.23 2.50
N VAL A 77 -11.56 31.00 2.03
CA VAL A 77 -11.49 29.80 2.89
C VAL A 77 -10.06 29.30 3.04
N LYS A 78 -9.69 28.91 4.28
CA LYS A 78 -8.43 28.18 4.52
C LYS A 78 -8.65 26.69 4.27
N GLY A 79 -7.90 26.14 3.31
CA GLY A 79 -7.94 24.72 3.00
C GLY A 79 -7.09 23.89 3.98
N ASP A 80 -7.73 23.14 4.88
CA ASP A 80 -7.09 22.12 5.73
C ASP A 80 -7.59 20.69 5.41
N GLN A 81 -8.30 20.53 4.30
CA GLN A 81 -8.83 19.23 3.91
C GLN A 81 -7.72 18.34 3.34
N GLN A 82 -7.79 17.04 3.64
CA GLN A 82 -6.84 16.05 3.11
C GLN A 82 -7.10 15.70 1.63
N SER A 83 -8.35 15.89 1.19
CA SER A 83 -8.82 15.55 -0.15
C SER A 83 -9.81 16.61 -0.65
N HIS A 84 -9.79 16.86 -1.96
CA HIS A 84 -10.70 17.76 -2.62
C HIS A 84 -11.30 17.11 -3.86
N THR A 85 -12.61 17.28 -4.02
CA THR A 85 -13.35 16.80 -5.20
C THR A 85 -13.88 17.98 -5.98
N PHE A 86 -13.65 17.98 -7.28
CA PHE A 86 -14.30 18.87 -8.23
C PHE A 86 -15.26 18.07 -9.09
N THR A 87 -16.42 18.66 -9.37
CA THR A 87 -17.45 18.07 -10.21
C THR A 87 -17.79 19.05 -11.32
N ASP A 88 -17.80 18.58 -12.57
CA ASP A 88 -18.23 19.39 -13.70
C ASP A 88 -19.76 19.38 -13.87
N LYS A 89 -20.27 20.16 -14.83
CA LYS A 89 -21.71 20.23 -15.13
C LYS A 89 -22.28 18.94 -15.71
N HIS A 90 -21.43 18.05 -16.23
CA HIS A 90 -21.80 16.77 -16.81
C HIS A 90 -21.80 15.63 -15.77
N GLY A 91 -21.41 15.93 -14.53
CA GLY A 91 -21.36 14.97 -13.42
C GLY A 91 -20.05 14.18 -13.35
N ASN A 92 -19.05 14.49 -14.18
CA ASN A 92 -17.71 13.94 -14.03
C ASN A 92 -17.08 14.49 -12.76
N THR A 93 -16.40 13.63 -12.00
CA THR A 93 -15.77 14.01 -10.74
C THR A 93 -14.29 13.67 -10.75
N ILE A 94 -13.45 14.60 -10.33
CA ILE A 94 -12.03 14.34 -10.06
C ILE A 94 -11.73 14.67 -8.61
N THR A 95 -11.17 13.71 -7.89
CA THR A 95 -10.75 13.83 -6.51
C THR A 95 -9.24 13.74 -6.43
N TYR A 96 -8.60 14.65 -5.72
CA TYR A 96 -7.17 14.55 -5.42
C TYR A 96 -6.90 14.84 -3.96
N GLY A 97 -5.81 14.27 -3.45
CA GLY A 97 -5.42 14.41 -2.07
C GLY A 97 -4.16 13.65 -1.74
N PHE A 98 -3.90 13.48 -0.44
CA PHE A 98 -2.79 12.69 0.05
C PHE A 98 -3.26 11.64 1.05
N ARG A 99 -2.62 10.48 1.02
CA ARG A 99 -2.80 9.42 2.02
C ARG A 99 -1.99 9.76 3.25
N VAL A 100 -2.57 9.55 4.43
CA VAL A 100 -1.89 9.70 5.71
C VAL A 100 -1.59 8.31 6.27
N ILE A 101 -0.38 8.13 6.79
CA ILE A 101 0.02 6.96 7.56
C ILE A 101 0.22 7.32 9.02
N ASP A 102 -0.04 6.35 9.88
CA ASP A 102 0.20 6.49 11.31
C ASP A 102 1.71 6.51 11.56
N ASN A 103 2.21 7.61 12.11
CA ASN A 103 3.59 7.75 12.56
C ASN A 103 3.61 8.33 13.99
N TRP A 104 4.72 8.13 14.69
CA TRP A 104 4.84 8.40 16.13
C TRP A 104 6.20 9.03 16.41
N ASP A 105 6.29 9.91 17.42
CA ASP A 105 7.57 10.39 17.90
C ASP A 105 8.26 9.40 18.86
N ASP A 106 9.42 9.78 19.37
CA ASP A 106 10.28 8.97 20.23
C ASP A 106 9.66 8.64 21.60
N THR A 107 8.66 9.39 22.04
CA THR A 107 8.00 9.20 23.34
C THR A 107 7.00 8.04 23.36
N VAL A 108 6.60 7.54 22.18
CA VAL A 108 5.59 6.47 22.08
C VAL A 108 6.00 5.21 22.83
N ASN A 109 7.28 4.84 22.79
CA ASN A 109 7.77 3.63 23.44
C ASN A 109 7.75 3.77 24.98
N ALA A 110 8.07 4.96 25.49
CA ALA A 110 7.98 5.24 26.93
C ALA A 110 6.53 5.12 27.43
N GLY A 111 5.56 5.60 26.65
CA GLY A 111 4.15 5.40 26.94
C GLY A 111 3.74 3.92 26.91
N ILE A 112 4.18 3.15 25.90
CA ILE A 112 3.91 1.71 25.81
C ILE A 112 4.48 0.95 27.01
N GLU A 113 5.70 1.28 27.44
CA GLU A 113 6.33 0.65 28.60
C GLU A 113 5.55 0.93 29.88
N LYS A 114 5.18 2.18 30.14
CA LYS A 114 4.32 2.55 31.27
C LYS A 114 2.98 1.79 31.26
N VAL A 115 2.37 1.59 30.08
CA VAL A 115 1.15 0.77 29.98
C VAL A 115 1.45 -0.70 30.33
N ARG A 116 2.58 -1.26 29.88
CA ARG A 116 2.96 -2.64 30.22
C ARG A 116 3.22 -2.82 31.72
N ASP A 117 3.85 -1.85 32.36
CA ASP A 117 4.09 -1.88 33.81
C ASP A 117 2.77 -1.87 34.59
N PHE A 118 1.82 -1.05 34.14
CA PHE A 118 0.47 -1.03 34.69
C PHE A 118 -0.25 -2.38 34.52
N ILE A 119 -0.21 -2.98 33.33
CA ILE A 119 -0.77 -4.31 33.07
C ILE A 119 -0.15 -5.37 33.99
N ALA A 120 1.18 -5.33 34.19
CA ALA A 120 1.88 -6.27 35.06
C ALA A 120 1.43 -6.13 36.53
N SER A 121 1.09 -4.92 36.97
CA SER A 121 0.58 -4.67 38.32
C SER A 121 -0.82 -5.25 38.58
N LEU A 122 -1.62 -5.44 37.52
CA LEU A 122 -3.00 -5.93 37.57
C LEU A 122 -3.14 -7.45 37.53
N ALA A 123 -2.10 -8.22 37.17
CA ALA A 123 -2.19 -9.65 36.88
C ALA A 123 -2.39 -10.55 38.11
N LYS A 124 -3.45 -10.33 38.91
CA LYS A 124 -3.74 -11.04 40.16
C LYS A 124 -5.10 -11.75 40.20
N ASP A 125 -6.03 -11.47 39.29
CA ASP A 125 -7.34 -12.13 39.19
C ASP A 125 -7.79 -12.41 37.72
N ASP A 126 -8.80 -13.28 37.55
CA ASP A 126 -9.27 -13.75 36.22
C ASP A 126 -9.90 -12.65 35.35
N ASP A 127 -10.50 -11.63 35.96
CA ASP A 127 -11.07 -10.50 35.21
C ASP A 127 -9.97 -9.52 34.74
N SER A 128 -8.90 -9.37 35.52
CA SER A 128 -7.70 -8.67 35.10
C SER A 128 -7.01 -9.35 33.92
N ALA A 129 -7.06 -10.69 33.82
CA ALA A 129 -6.48 -11.42 32.69
C ALA A 129 -7.17 -11.12 31.35
N LYS A 130 -8.50 -10.94 31.35
CA LYS A 130 -9.25 -10.52 30.15
C LYS A 130 -8.87 -9.10 29.74
N LEU A 131 -8.77 -8.19 30.70
CA LEU A 131 -8.39 -6.79 30.46
C LEU A 131 -6.96 -6.67 29.90
N VAL A 132 -6.01 -7.40 30.49
CA VAL A 132 -4.62 -7.53 30.01
C VAL A 132 -4.61 -7.95 28.53
N THR A 133 -5.43 -8.94 28.17
CA THR A 133 -5.52 -9.45 26.80
C THR A 133 -6.05 -8.39 25.83
N VAL A 134 -7.08 -7.64 26.23
CA VAL A 134 -7.64 -6.54 25.43
C VAL A 134 -6.58 -5.45 25.22
N ILE A 135 -5.91 -4.99 26.29
CA ILE A 135 -4.91 -3.92 26.20
C ILE A 135 -3.72 -4.37 25.33
N ASN A 136 -3.23 -5.60 25.48
CA ASN A 136 -2.18 -6.15 24.62
C ASN A 136 -2.59 -6.20 23.14
N ARG A 137 -3.86 -6.47 22.84
CA ARG A 137 -4.39 -6.42 21.47
C ARG A 137 -4.37 -5.00 20.92
N LEU A 138 -4.66 -3.99 21.74
CA LEU A 138 -4.62 -2.57 21.36
C LEU A 138 -3.20 -2.07 21.14
N LEU A 139 -2.25 -2.52 21.96
CA LEU A 139 -0.83 -2.23 21.80
C LEU A 139 -0.14 -3.05 20.70
N LYS A 140 -0.85 -3.96 20.04
CA LYS A 140 -0.28 -4.76 18.96
C LYS A 140 0.12 -3.85 17.80
N LYS A 141 1.40 -3.89 17.44
CA LYS A 141 1.95 -3.21 16.26
C LYS A 141 1.43 -3.85 14.97
N ASP A 142 1.37 -3.06 13.91
CA ASP A 142 1.08 -3.55 12.56
C ASP A 142 2.30 -4.27 11.95
N ALA A 143 2.17 -4.73 10.70
CA ALA A 143 3.26 -5.41 9.99
C ALA A 143 4.51 -4.54 9.78
N LYS A 144 4.37 -3.21 9.88
CA LYS A 144 5.46 -2.23 9.73
C LYS A 144 6.07 -1.84 11.09
N GLY A 145 5.57 -2.39 12.20
CA GLY A 145 6.07 -2.08 13.54
C GLY A 145 5.45 -0.84 14.19
N ASN A 146 4.41 -0.26 13.59
CA ASN A 146 3.76 0.96 14.09
C ASN A 146 2.49 0.63 14.89
N LEU A 147 2.16 1.46 15.88
CA LEU A 147 0.85 1.42 16.52
C LEU A 147 -0.21 1.99 15.56
N LYS A 148 -1.42 1.44 15.60
CA LYS A 148 -2.56 1.97 14.85
C LYS A 148 -3.25 3.08 15.65
N ALA A 149 -3.48 4.22 15.03
CA ALA A 149 -4.15 5.34 15.68
C ALA A 149 -5.55 4.96 16.19
N SER A 150 -6.29 4.15 15.42
CA SER A 150 -7.61 3.64 15.83
C SER A 150 -7.58 2.81 17.11
N ARG A 151 -6.51 2.03 17.33
CA ARG A 151 -6.32 1.24 18.55
C ARG A 151 -5.93 2.11 19.74
N VAL A 152 -5.16 3.18 19.51
CA VAL A 152 -4.82 4.14 20.56
C VAL A 152 -6.06 4.92 20.99
N LEU A 153 -6.95 5.29 20.07
CA LEU A 153 -8.24 5.89 20.44
C LEU A 153 -9.09 4.96 21.32
N GLU A 154 -9.13 3.66 21.01
CA GLU A 154 -9.81 2.67 21.83
C GLU A 154 -9.13 2.52 23.20
N LEU A 155 -7.80 2.50 23.23
CA LEU A 155 -7.01 2.44 24.46
C LEU A 155 -7.27 3.65 25.37
N THR A 156 -7.42 4.85 24.81
CA THR A 156 -7.79 6.06 25.55
C THR A 156 -9.18 5.97 26.18
N ARG A 157 -10.13 5.28 25.53
CA ARG A 157 -11.46 5.03 26.12
C ARG A 157 -11.36 4.07 27.30
N VAL A 158 -10.63 2.96 27.13
CA VAL A 158 -10.40 1.98 28.21
C VAL A 158 -9.70 2.64 29.41
N ALA A 159 -8.72 3.52 29.17
CA ALA A 159 -8.05 4.26 30.24
C ALA A 159 -9.00 5.15 31.04
N LYS A 160 -9.93 5.83 30.37
CA LYS A 160 -10.96 6.65 31.03
C LYS A 160 -11.95 5.81 31.85
N GLU A 161 -12.32 4.63 31.37
CA GLU A 161 -13.22 3.72 32.10
C GLU A 161 -12.56 3.16 33.37
N PHE A 162 -11.25 2.92 33.33
CA PHE A 162 -10.50 2.37 34.46
C PHE A 162 -10.16 3.43 35.53
N ASP A 163 -10.18 4.73 35.16
CA ASP A 163 -9.95 5.88 36.04
C ASP A 163 -8.68 5.77 36.92
N ASN A 164 -7.62 5.14 36.37
CA ASN A 164 -6.33 5.07 37.04
C ASN A 164 -5.41 6.19 36.51
N PRO A 165 -4.84 7.04 37.39
CA PRO A 165 -3.99 8.14 36.97
C PRO A 165 -2.73 7.70 36.21
N ALA A 166 -2.09 6.61 36.63
CA ALA A 166 -0.86 6.12 36.00
C ALA A 166 -1.14 5.52 34.61
N PHE A 167 -2.24 4.79 34.46
CA PHE A 167 -2.65 4.26 33.16
C PHE A 167 -3.11 5.37 32.21
N THR A 168 -3.85 6.34 32.72
CA THR A 168 -4.31 7.50 31.93
C THR A 168 -3.13 8.35 31.45
N ASP A 169 -2.13 8.60 32.30
CA ASP A 169 -0.87 9.26 31.93
C ASP A 169 -0.16 8.50 30.81
N ALA A 170 0.02 7.17 30.99
CA ALA A 170 0.69 6.33 30.02
C ALA A 170 0.04 6.37 28.63
N VAL A 171 -1.30 6.25 28.58
CA VAL A 171 -2.05 6.31 27.32
C VAL A 171 -2.07 7.71 26.73
N THR A 172 -2.05 8.74 27.57
CA THR A 172 -1.95 10.14 27.13
C THR A 172 -0.61 10.40 26.44
N ILE A 173 0.50 9.88 26.99
CA ILE A 173 1.82 9.95 26.35
C ILE A 173 1.78 9.30 24.97
N ILE A 174 1.21 8.09 24.86
CA ILE A 174 1.06 7.42 23.55
C ILE A 174 0.25 8.30 22.60
N ALA A 175 -0.91 8.80 23.02
CA ALA A 175 -1.77 9.63 22.16
C ALA A 175 -1.09 10.93 21.72
N GLN A 176 -0.34 11.58 22.62
CA GLN A 176 0.43 12.79 22.33
C GLN A 176 1.64 12.54 21.43
N ALA A 177 2.16 11.31 21.41
CA ALA A 177 3.23 10.90 20.50
C ALA A 177 2.76 10.76 19.05
N TYR A 178 1.44 10.79 18.77
CA TYR A 178 0.92 10.61 17.42
C TYR A 178 1.33 11.75 16.48
N ARG A 179 2.01 11.39 15.38
CA ARG A 179 2.52 12.30 14.35
C ARG A 179 2.07 11.79 12.98
N PRO A 180 0.83 12.05 12.53
CA PRO A 180 0.37 11.60 11.22
C PRO A 180 1.29 12.12 10.12
N GLN A 181 1.70 11.25 9.21
CA GLN A 181 2.60 11.60 8.11
C GLN A 181 1.93 11.40 6.76
N ARG A 182 2.10 12.36 5.84
CA ARG A 182 1.68 12.21 4.44
C ARG A 182 2.57 11.19 3.74
N SER A 183 1.97 10.25 3.03
CA SER A 183 2.67 9.11 2.42
C SER A 183 2.71 9.16 0.90
N ALA A 184 1.56 9.34 0.25
CA ALA A 184 1.46 9.37 -1.20
C ALA A 184 0.29 10.24 -1.66
N PHE A 185 0.49 10.99 -2.74
CA PHE A 185 -0.60 11.66 -3.43
C PHE A 185 -1.44 10.66 -4.23
N TYR A 186 -2.70 10.98 -4.41
CA TYR A 186 -3.59 10.21 -5.26
C TYR A 186 -4.52 11.13 -6.05
N ILE A 187 -4.96 10.61 -7.19
CA ILE A 187 -5.96 11.22 -8.07
C ILE A 187 -6.95 10.11 -8.43
N GLU A 188 -8.23 10.37 -8.27
CA GLU A 188 -9.34 9.50 -8.64
C GLU A 188 -10.26 10.26 -9.59
N ALA A 189 -10.34 9.82 -10.84
CA ALA A 189 -11.24 10.38 -11.84
C ALA A 189 -12.43 9.44 -12.02
N ASN A 190 -13.64 9.98 -12.09
CA ASN A 190 -14.84 9.21 -12.39
C ASN A 190 -15.65 9.94 -13.46
N THR A 191 -16.13 9.19 -14.44
CA THR A 191 -17.08 9.65 -15.46
C THR A 191 -18.44 9.02 -15.22
N LEU A 192 -19.48 9.60 -15.82
CA LEU A 192 -20.80 8.96 -15.87
C LEU A 192 -20.99 8.24 -17.20
N ASP A 193 -21.48 7.01 -17.15
CA ASP A 193 -21.93 6.30 -18.35
C ASP A 193 -23.33 6.78 -18.81
N GLU A 194 -23.81 6.26 -19.94
CA GLU A 194 -25.11 6.61 -20.52
C GLU A 194 -26.31 6.33 -19.58
N GLN A 195 -26.12 5.52 -18.54
CA GLN A 195 -27.14 5.17 -17.55
C GLN A 195 -26.97 5.98 -16.25
N GLY A 196 -26.02 6.93 -16.20
CA GLY A 196 -25.74 7.77 -15.04
C GLY A 196 -24.95 7.05 -13.94
N LYS A 197 -24.33 5.91 -14.23
CA LYS A 197 -23.49 5.17 -13.27
C LYS A 197 -22.05 5.67 -13.36
N LYS A 198 -21.40 5.78 -12.20
CA LYS A 198 -19.98 6.16 -12.11
C LYS A 198 -19.06 5.05 -12.61
N CYS A 199 -18.18 5.41 -13.53
CA CYS A 199 -17.11 4.60 -14.09
C CYS A 199 -15.75 5.25 -13.80
N ASN A 200 -14.74 4.45 -13.46
CA ASN A 200 -13.38 4.89 -13.13
C ASN A 200 -12.40 4.21 -14.09
#